data_AF-A0AB73GZ19-F1
#
_entry.id   AF-A0AB73GZ19-F1
#
_cell.length_a   1.000
_cell.length_b   1.000
_cell.length_c   1.000
_cell.angle_alpha   90.00
_cell.angle_beta   90.00
_cell.angle_gamma   90.00
#
_symmetry.space_group_name_H-M   'P 1'
#
loop_
_entity.id
_entity.type
_entity.pdbx_description
1 polymer ?
#
loop_
_entity_poly.entity_id
_entity_poly.type
_entity_poly.pdbx_seq_one_letter_code
_entity_poly.pdbx_strand_id
1 'polypeptide(L)'
;MGSVTVSTRDELEAAKNAKASEILVVGKLAEDLKKTKKITKIGKIGLAAVVAAVGLTPFTGGLSGAVGLGGLAAVTGMEVAAIILAASIGIGLLVALSKDYDEIDVGPNHARFKRKAGK
;
A
#
# COMPACT_ATOMS: atom_id res chain seq x y z
N MET A 1 -25.06 7.72 5.99
CA MET A 1 -23.86 6.86 6.04
C MET A 1 -22.68 7.72 5.65
N GLY A 2 -21.72 7.95 6.56
CA GLY A 2 -20.61 8.88 6.34
C GLY A 2 -19.43 8.20 5.65
N SER A 3 -18.85 8.88 4.66
CA SER A 3 -17.53 8.55 4.11
C SER A 3 -16.46 9.42 4.78
N VAL A 4 -15.28 8.86 5.03
CA VAL A 4 -14.13 9.61 5.55
C VAL A 4 -13.19 9.90 4.40
N THR A 5 -12.98 11.19 4.09
CA THR A 5 -12.01 11.61 3.09
C THR A 5 -10.62 11.71 3.72
N VAL A 6 -9.62 11.11 3.07
CA VAL A 6 -8.24 11.08 3.56
C VAL A 6 -7.28 11.42 2.42
N SER A 7 -6.19 12.09 2.76
CA SER A 7 -5.16 12.53 1.80
C SER A 7 -3.75 12.10 2.21
N THR A 8 -3.57 11.68 3.46
CA THR A 8 -2.29 11.26 4.04
C THR A 8 -2.34 9.83 4.55
N ARG A 9 -1.15 9.23 4.70
CA ARG A 9 -0.99 7.88 5.24
C ARG A 9 -1.61 7.76 6.63
N ASP A 10 -1.34 8.73 7.50
CA ASP A 10 -1.80 8.68 8.90
C ASP A 10 -3.32 8.79 9.00
N GLU A 11 -3.94 9.64 8.18
CA GLU A 11 -5.41 9.71 8.06
C GLU A 11 -6.01 8.40 7.55
N LEU A 12 -5.39 7.78 6.56
CA LEU A 12 -5.81 6.48 6.04
C LEU A 12 -5.71 5.39 7.11
N GLU A 13 -4.61 5.36 7.85
CA GLU A 13 -4.40 4.41 8.95
C GLU A 13 -5.42 4.62 10.08
N ALA A 14 -5.65 5.89 10.47
CA ALA A 14 -6.64 6.25 11.46
C ALA A 14 -8.06 5.87 11.02
N ALA A 15 -8.45 6.16 9.78
CA ALA A 15 -9.76 5.80 9.23
C ALA A 15 -9.97 4.29 9.20
N LYS A 16 -8.92 3.53 8.82
CA LYS A 16 -8.95 2.07 8.81
C LYS A 16 -9.04 1.50 10.24
N ASN A 17 -8.33 2.07 11.21
CA ASN A 17 -8.37 1.65 12.62
C ASN A 17 -9.70 2.01 13.30
N ALA A 18 -10.30 3.13 12.94
CA ALA A 18 -11.67 3.50 13.32
C ALA A 18 -12.74 2.64 12.64
N LYS A 19 -12.34 1.71 11.76
CA LYS A 19 -13.20 0.85 10.95
C LYS A 19 -14.25 1.67 10.18
N ALA A 20 -13.85 2.79 9.58
CA ALA A 20 -14.74 3.62 8.77
C ALA A 20 -15.52 2.75 7.76
N SER A 21 -16.82 3.01 7.58
CA SER A 21 -17.63 2.23 6.64
C SER A 21 -17.18 2.45 5.19
N GLU A 22 -16.75 3.67 4.88
CA GLU A 22 -16.22 4.06 3.58
C GLU A 22 -15.07 5.04 3.75
N ILE A 23 -13.99 4.83 2.98
CA ILE A 23 -12.80 5.68 2.94
C ILE A 23 -12.63 6.18 1.52
N LEU A 24 -12.63 7.50 1.35
CA LEU A 24 -12.32 8.16 0.08
C LEU A 24 -10.90 8.72 0.15
N VAL A 25 -9.96 8.03 -0.48
CA VAL A 25 -8.58 8.50 -0.61
C VAL A 25 -8.49 9.45 -1.78
N VAL A 26 -7.85 10.61 -1.60
CA VAL A 26 -7.68 11.62 -2.65
C VAL A 26 -6.23 12.09 -2.80
N GLY A 27 -5.95 12.72 -3.93
CA GLY A 27 -4.65 13.35 -4.22
C GLY A 27 -3.53 12.34 -4.41
N LYS A 28 -2.31 12.73 -4.03
CA LYS A 28 -1.09 11.94 -4.25
C LYS A 28 -1.16 10.55 -3.62
N LEU A 29 -1.78 10.42 -2.44
CA LEU A 29 -1.93 9.12 -1.79
C LEU A 29 -2.76 8.15 -2.65
N ALA A 30 -3.81 8.62 -3.33
CA ALA A 30 -4.60 7.78 -4.22
C ALA A 30 -3.76 7.26 -5.40
N GLU A 31 -2.90 8.11 -5.96
CA GLU A 31 -1.97 7.70 -7.02
C GLU A 31 -0.94 6.68 -6.52
N ASP A 32 -0.41 6.91 -5.33
CA ASP A 32 0.60 6.05 -4.72
C ASP A 32 0.03 4.68 -4.32
N LEU A 33 -1.22 4.62 -3.86
CA LEU A 33 -1.95 3.37 -3.62
C LEU A 33 -2.13 2.55 -4.91
N LYS A 34 -2.39 3.20 -6.04
CA LYS A 34 -2.51 2.49 -7.32
C LYS A 34 -1.18 1.87 -7.76
N LYS A 35 -0.09 2.64 -7.65
CA LYS A 35 1.27 2.17 -8.01
C LYS A 35 1.69 0.98 -7.15
N THR A 36 1.24 0.95 -5.90
CA THR A 36 1.58 -0.10 -4.94
C THR A 36 0.60 -1.27 -4.94
N LYS A 37 -0.50 -1.22 -5.70
CA LYS A 37 -1.55 -2.26 -5.74
C LYS A 37 -1.05 -3.66 -6.07
N LYS A 38 0.06 -3.78 -6.82
CA LYS A 38 0.67 -5.09 -7.10
C LYS A 38 1.13 -5.81 -5.84
N ILE A 39 1.54 -5.08 -4.78
CA ILE A 39 2.02 -5.68 -3.53
C ILE A 39 0.93 -6.43 -2.76
N THR A 40 -0.35 -6.09 -2.97
CA THR A 40 -1.45 -6.80 -2.32
C THR A 40 -1.85 -8.07 -3.09
N LYS A 41 -1.33 -8.25 -4.30
CA LYS A 41 -1.61 -9.38 -5.20
C LYS A 41 -0.47 -10.40 -5.27
N ILE A 42 0.73 -10.07 -4.80
CA ILE A 42 1.84 -11.04 -4.77
C ILE A 42 1.53 -12.17 -3.77
N GLY A 43 1.99 -13.38 -4.09
CA GLY A 43 1.82 -14.54 -3.22
C GLY A 43 2.54 -14.39 -1.88
N LYS A 44 2.19 -15.24 -0.90
CA LYS A 44 2.76 -15.21 0.46
C LYS A 44 4.29 -15.20 0.49
N ILE A 45 4.93 -15.95 -0.41
CA ILE A 45 6.39 -16.03 -0.54
C ILE A 45 6.96 -14.69 -1.02
N GLY A 46 6.38 -14.10 -2.06
CA GLY A 46 6.80 -12.78 -2.56
C GLY A 46 6.62 -11.69 -1.50
N LEU A 47 5.51 -11.71 -0.77
CA LEU A 47 5.27 -10.77 0.32
C LEU A 47 6.30 -10.92 1.45
N ALA A 48 6.62 -12.16 1.84
CA ALA A 48 7.64 -12.43 2.85
C ALA A 48 9.02 -11.94 2.41
N ALA A 49 9.39 -12.15 1.14
CA ALA A 49 10.64 -11.65 0.59
C ALA A 49 10.73 -10.11 0.62
N VAL A 50 9.64 -9.41 0.25
CA VAL A 50 9.59 -7.95 0.33
C VAL A 50 9.70 -7.46 1.77
N VAL A 51 8.93 -8.05 2.69
CA VAL A 51 8.98 -7.66 4.11
C VAL A 51 10.36 -7.92 4.71
N ALA A 52 10.98 -9.06 4.41
CA ALA A 52 12.33 -9.38 4.88
C ALA A 52 13.36 -8.38 4.34
N ALA A 53 13.32 -8.09 3.06
CA ALA A 53 14.26 -7.13 2.47
C ALA A 53 14.02 -5.71 3.00
N VAL A 54 12.78 -5.26 3.10
CA VAL A 54 12.43 -3.95 3.66
C VAL A 54 12.84 -3.84 5.13
N GLY A 55 12.61 -4.87 5.94
CA GLY A 55 12.97 -4.87 7.36
C GLY A 55 14.47 -4.85 7.63
N LEU A 56 15.29 -5.36 6.70
CA LEU A 56 16.74 -5.45 6.85
C LEU A 56 17.50 -4.30 6.17
N THR A 57 16.84 -3.50 5.33
CA THR A 57 17.52 -2.48 4.51
C THR A 57 17.17 -1.08 5.00
N PRO A 58 18.15 -0.27 5.44
CA PRO A 58 17.89 1.14 5.72
C PRO A 58 17.56 1.87 4.41
N PHE A 59 16.32 2.36 4.28
CA PHE A 59 15.85 3.13 3.11
C PHE A 59 16.43 4.55 3.02
N THR A 60 17.44 4.88 3.82
CA THR A 60 18.08 6.21 3.87
C THR A 60 19.16 6.39 2.81
N GLY A 61 19.60 5.33 2.13
CA GLY A 61 20.64 5.40 1.10
C GLY A 61 20.01 5.49 -0.29
N GLY A 62 20.48 6.42 -1.14
CA GLY A 62 20.09 6.59 -2.54
C GLY A 62 20.32 5.34 -3.42
N LEU A 63 20.87 5.46 -4.62
CA LEU A 63 21.05 4.32 -5.54
C LEU A 63 21.63 3.03 -4.89
N SER A 64 22.49 3.15 -3.87
CA SER A 64 23.05 2.02 -3.11
C SER A 64 22.03 1.18 -2.33
N GLY A 65 20.95 1.78 -1.81
CA GLY A 65 19.86 1.03 -1.17
C GLY A 65 18.96 0.32 -2.19
N ALA A 66 18.80 0.92 -3.38
CA ALA A 66 17.99 0.38 -4.47
C ALA A 66 18.65 -0.86 -5.14
N VAL A 67 19.98 -0.92 -5.22
CA VAL A 67 20.72 -2.06 -5.79
C VAL A 67 20.46 -3.35 -5.01
N GLY A 68 20.39 -3.27 -3.67
CA GLY A 68 20.05 -4.42 -2.82
C GLY A 68 18.63 -4.97 -3.05
N LEU A 69 17.73 -4.13 -3.56
CA LEU A 69 16.34 -4.49 -3.89
C LEU A 69 16.18 -4.98 -5.34
N GLY A 70 17.23 -4.94 -6.17
CA GLY A 70 17.16 -5.36 -7.57
C GLY A 70 16.69 -6.82 -7.74
N GLY A 71 17.08 -7.71 -6.83
CA GLY A 71 16.59 -9.09 -6.80
C GLY A 71 15.09 -9.20 -6.50
N LEU A 72 14.52 -8.27 -5.73
CA LEU A 72 13.08 -8.26 -5.45
C LEU A 72 12.26 -7.91 -6.67
N ALA A 73 12.77 -7.07 -7.57
CA ALA A 73 12.06 -6.76 -8.80
C ALA A 73 11.86 -8.02 -9.66
N ALA A 74 12.88 -8.86 -9.75
CA ALA A 74 12.79 -10.16 -10.43
C ALA A 74 11.82 -11.14 -9.73
N VAL A 75 11.81 -11.16 -8.39
CA VAL A 75 10.95 -12.06 -7.60
C VAL A 75 9.48 -11.62 -7.57
N THR A 76 9.23 -10.32 -7.55
CA THR A 76 7.89 -9.75 -7.31
C THR A 76 7.24 -9.17 -8.56
N GLY A 77 8.01 -8.94 -9.63
CA GLY A 77 7.55 -8.25 -10.83
C GLY A 77 7.18 -6.78 -10.61
N MET A 78 7.63 -6.18 -9.50
CA MET A 78 7.45 -4.77 -9.19
C MET A 78 8.73 -3.98 -9.42
N GLU A 79 8.55 -2.73 -9.81
CA GLU A 79 9.65 -1.78 -9.86
C GLU A 79 10.14 -1.46 -8.45
N VAL A 80 11.45 -1.25 -8.31
CA VAL A 80 12.07 -0.91 -7.02
C VAL A 80 11.43 0.35 -6.42
N ALA A 81 11.08 1.34 -7.25
CA ALA A 81 10.36 2.54 -6.81
C ALA A 81 8.99 2.23 -6.18
N ALA A 82 8.25 1.26 -6.72
CA ALA A 82 6.96 0.83 -6.16
C ALA A 82 7.15 0.08 -4.83
N ILE A 83 8.24 -0.69 -4.67
CA ILE A 83 8.58 -1.36 -3.41
C ILE A 83 8.90 -0.35 -2.32
N ILE A 84 9.75 0.65 -2.62
CA ILE A 84 10.11 1.73 -1.70
C ILE A 84 8.87 2.53 -1.31
N LEU A 85 8.00 2.84 -2.28
CA LEU A 85 6.75 3.54 -2.02
C LEU A 85 5.81 2.72 -1.12
N ALA A 86 5.69 1.41 -1.39
CA ALA A 86 4.87 0.53 -0.56
C ALA A 86 5.40 0.41 0.87
N ALA A 87 6.72 0.36 1.04
CA ALA A 87 7.36 0.42 2.35
C ALA A 87 7.06 1.75 3.08
N SER A 88 7.09 2.86 2.33
CA SER A 88 6.82 4.21 2.84
C SER A 88 5.36 4.41 3.28
N ILE A 89 4.39 3.79 2.58
CA ILE A 89 2.98 3.75 3.00
C ILE A 89 2.77 2.76 4.16
N GLY A 90 3.56 1.69 4.20
CA GLY A 90 3.43 0.59 5.13
C GLY A 90 2.76 -0.61 4.47
N ILE A 91 3.54 -1.67 4.25
CA ILE A 91 3.08 -2.91 3.59
C ILE A 91 1.92 -3.53 4.37
N GLY A 92 1.98 -3.50 5.71
CA GLY A 92 0.90 -3.99 6.57
C GLY A 92 -0.41 -3.22 6.38
N LEU A 93 -0.34 -1.89 6.21
CA LEU A 93 -1.52 -1.06 5.94
C LEU A 93 -2.14 -1.39 4.57
N LEU A 94 -1.31 -1.54 3.53
CA LEU A 94 -1.76 -1.91 2.18
C LEU A 94 -2.44 -3.29 2.16
N VAL A 95 -1.84 -4.28 2.82
CA VAL A 95 -2.40 -5.63 2.93
C VAL A 95 -3.71 -5.62 3.71
N ALA A 96 -3.77 -4.90 4.84
CA ALA A 96 -4.98 -4.80 5.65
C ALA A 96 -6.11 -4.09 4.88
N LEU A 97 -5.81 -3.00 4.17
CA LEU A 97 -6.77 -2.28 3.34
C LEU A 97 -7.36 -3.22 2.27
N SER A 98 -6.53 -3.96 1.55
CA SER A 98 -6.99 -4.91 0.52
C SER A 98 -7.77 -6.09 1.10
N LYS A 99 -7.49 -6.48 2.34
CA LYS A 99 -8.14 -7.61 3.01
C LYS A 99 -9.51 -7.20 3.54
N ASP A 100 -9.59 -6.07 4.23
CA ASP A 100 -10.76 -5.67 5.02
C ASP A 100 -11.70 -4.69 4.28
N TYR A 101 -11.25 -4.12 3.15
CA TYR A 101 -12.06 -3.24 2.31
C TYR A 101 -12.13 -3.75 0.87
N ASP A 102 -13.26 -3.49 0.22
CA ASP A 102 -13.44 -3.59 -1.22
C ASP A 102 -13.16 -2.25 -1.87
N GLU A 103 -12.41 -2.26 -2.95
CA GLU A 103 -12.21 -1.10 -3.80
C GLU A 103 -13.42 -0.99 -4.74
N ILE A 104 -14.21 0.08 -4.59
CA ILE A 104 -15.50 0.23 -5.28
C ILE A 104 -15.47 1.29 -6.37
N ASP A 105 -14.53 2.24 -6.30
CA ASP A 105 -14.37 3.27 -7.34
C ASP A 105 -12.92 3.76 -7.35
N VAL A 106 -12.34 3.88 -8.55
CA VAL A 106 -10.97 4.35 -8.74
C VAL A 106 -10.94 5.29 -9.93
N GLY A 107 -10.70 6.56 -9.67
CA GLY A 107 -10.48 7.58 -10.69
C GLY A 107 -9.06 8.13 -10.63
N PRO A 108 -8.64 8.99 -11.57
CA PRO A 108 -7.26 9.46 -11.70
C PRO A 108 -6.66 9.99 -10.39
N ASN A 109 -7.43 10.74 -9.60
CA ASN A 109 -6.98 11.39 -8.37
C ASN A 109 -7.68 10.89 -7.10
N HIS A 110 -8.40 9.76 -7.17
CA HIS A 110 -9.12 9.23 -6.02
C HIS A 110 -9.23 7.70 -6.03
N ALA A 111 -9.40 7.13 -4.85
CA ALA A 111 -9.70 5.71 -4.66
C ALA A 111 -10.67 5.57 -3.49
N ARG A 112 -11.82 4.94 -3.75
CA ARG A 112 -12.88 4.73 -2.78
C ARG A 112 -12.90 3.28 -2.33
N PHE A 113 -12.85 3.10 -1.02
CA PHE A 113 -12.83 1.79 -0.36
C PHE A 113 -14.03 1.67 0.54
N LYS A 114 -14.78 0.57 0.42
CA LYS A 114 -15.90 0.24 1.28
C LYS A 114 -15.54 -0.95 2.16
N ARG A 115 -15.82 -0.86 3.45
CA ARG A 115 -15.49 -1.95 4.38
C ARG A 115 -16.29 -3.21 4.03
N LYS A 116 -15.62 -4.36 4.00
CA LYS A 116 -16.26 -5.66 3.78
C LYS A 116 -17.18 -5.99 4.95
N ALA A 117 -18.37 -6.50 4.65
CA ALA A 117 -19.30 -6.95 5.67
C ALA A 117 -18.68 -8.12 6.46
N GLY A 118 -18.66 -8.03 7.81
CA GLY A 118 -18.16 -9.09 8.69
C GLY A 118 -16.73 -8.92 9.25
N LYS A 119 -16.13 -7.74 9.12
CA LYS A 119 -14.80 -7.36 9.67
C LYS A 119 -14.87 -6.12 10.58
#